data_AF-A0AAV9WTH8-F1
#
_entry.id   AF-A0AAV9WTH8-F1
#
_cell.length_a   1.000
_cell.length_b   1.000
_cell.length_c   1.000
_cell.angle_alpha   90.00
_cell.angle_beta   90.00
_cell.angle_gamma   90.00
#
_symmetry.space_group_name_H-M   'P 1'
#
loop_
_entity.id
_entity.type
_entity.pdbx_description
1 polymer ?
#
loop_
_entity_poly.entity_id
_entity_poly.type
_entity_poly.pdbx_seq_one_letter_code
_entity_poly.pdbx_strand_id
1 'polypeptide(L)'
;MPYKFACLSSGTNLKFFKADPSNGNLYEQLNFNAQAGFGTGAPGTPIAACGLPNTTGSWNEYHVYYLNTSGVLQERYWTPTGGWTTGTINSLNYVLQASTSLTAAIWTTSSGSLQIRVYGTNTSGNIAEIAWGVSSGWILNRTVG
;
A
#
# COMPACT_ATOMS: atom_id res chain seq x y z
N MET A 1 8.91 -3.61 19.42
CA MET A 1 9.23 -2.86 18.18
C MET A 1 8.25 -1.69 18.07
N PRO A 2 8.64 -0.53 17.51
CA PRO A 2 7.72 0.60 17.35
C PRO A 2 6.68 0.32 16.24
N TYR A 3 5.56 1.04 16.27
CA TYR A 3 4.60 1.05 15.17
C TYR A 3 5.26 1.54 13.87
N LYS A 4 4.82 0.97 12.75
CA LYS A 4 5.07 1.50 11.40
C LYS A 4 3.77 2.15 10.91
N PHE A 5 3.88 3.27 10.20
CA PHE A 5 2.72 4.06 9.80
C PHE A 5 2.87 4.66 8.41
N ALA A 6 1.73 4.96 7.79
CA ALA A 6 1.60 5.68 6.53
C ALA A 6 0.42 6.66 6.62
N CYS A 7 0.38 7.67 5.76
CA CYS A 7 -0.74 8.60 5.73
C CYS A 7 -1.05 9.06 4.30
N LEU A 8 -2.29 9.52 4.11
CA LEU A 8 -2.77 10.15 2.89
C LEU A 8 -3.60 11.37 3.25
N SER A 9 -3.56 12.41 2.42
CA SER A 9 -4.39 13.59 2.59
C SER A 9 -5.18 13.90 1.32
N SER A 10 -6.42 14.36 1.50
CA SER A 10 -7.22 14.96 0.45
C SER A 10 -8.05 16.10 1.01
N GLY A 11 -7.77 17.33 0.58
CA GLY A 11 -8.34 18.53 1.18
C GLY A 11 -8.09 18.55 2.70
N THR A 12 -9.16 18.54 3.49
CA THR A 12 -9.12 18.51 4.96
C THR A 12 -9.16 17.09 5.55
N ASN A 13 -9.30 16.06 4.73
CA ASN A 13 -9.36 14.67 5.19
C ASN A 13 -7.97 14.07 5.28
N LEU A 14 -7.58 13.62 6.47
CA LEU A 14 -6.39 12.82 6.70
C LEU A 14 -6.78 11.37 6.95
N LYS A 15 -6.13 10.46 6.22
CA LYS A 15 -6.11 9.02 6.50
C LYS A 15 -4.78 8.67 7.12
N PHE A 16 -4.80 8.00 8.24
CA PHE A 16 -3.63 7.48 8.92
C PHE A 16 -3.74 5.97 9.05
N PHE A 17 -2.67 5.26 8.71
CA PHE A 17 -2.60 3.81 8.72
C PHE A 17 -1.45 3.38 9.63
N LYS A 18 -1.66 2.33 10.43
CA LYS A 18 -0.61 1.73 11.25
C LYS A 18 -0.63 0.21 11.22
N ALA A 19 0.54 -0.39 11.29
CA ALA A 19 0.72 -1.82 11.53
C ALA A 19 1.11 -2.05 13.00
N ASP A 20 0.34 -2.89 13.69
CA ASP A 20 0.59 -3.22 15.10
C ASP A 20 1.79 -4.19 15.22
N PRO A 21 2.84 -3.79 15.95
CA PRO A 21 4.05 -4.59 16.06
C PRO A 21 3.86 -5.87 16.90
N SER A 22 2.77 -6.00 17.65
CA SER A 22 2.52 -7.17 18.51
C SER A 22 1.78 -8.30 17.80
N ASN A 23 0.89 -7.97 16.87
CA ASN A 23 -0.04 -8.93 16.27
C ASN A 23 -0.18 -8.79 14.73
N GLY A 24 0.42 -7.77 14.12
CA GLY A 24 0.35 -7.52 12.68
C GLY A 24 -0.96 -6.91 12.20
N ASN A 25 -1.91 -6.60 13.09
CA ASN A 25 -3.18 -5.98 12.71
C ASN A 25 -2.94 -4.61 12.06
N LEU A 26 -3.66 -4.36 10.98
CA LEU A 26 -3.63 -3.13 10.22
C LEU A 26 -4.84 -2.28 10.57
N TYR A 27 -4.58 -1.02 10.91
CA TYR A 27 -5.60 -0.11 11.40
C TYR A 27 -5.63 1.18 10.61
N GLU A 28 -6.83 1.60 10.25
CA GLU A 28 -7.15 2.89 9.65
C GLU A 28 -7.68 3.84 10.73
N GLN A 29 -7.23 5.09 10.67
CA GLN A 29 -7.73 6.20 11.47
C GLN A 29 -8.10 7.35 10.55
N LEU A 30 -9.26 7.95 10.81
CA LEU A 30 -9.78 9.12 10.11
C LEU A 30 -9.54 10.36 10.97
N ASN A 31 -8.75 11.32 10.50
CA ASN A 31 -8.40 12.53 11.26
C ASN A 31 -7.92 12.20 12.69
N PHE A 32 -7.13 11.12 12.85
CA PHE A 32 -6.69 10.54 14.13
C PHE A 32 -7.79 10.04 15.08
N ASN A 33 -9.03 9.89 14.62
CA ASN A 33 -10.15 9.33 15.37
C ASN A 33 -10.36 7.83 15.06
N ALA A 34 -11.39 7.24 15.70
CA ALA A 34 -11.65 5.81 15.90
C ALA A 34 -11.06 4.81 14.88
N GLN A 35 -10.51 3.74 15.45
CA GLN A 35 -9.76 2.66 14.81
C GLN A 35 -10.69 1.66 14.10
N ALA A 36 -10.60 1.56 12.78
CA ALA A 36 -11.17 0.44 12.03
C ALA A 36 -10.04 -0.51 11.58
N GLY A 37 -10.18 -1.80 11.86
CA GLY A 37 -9.26 -2.81 11.32
C GLY A 37 -9.58 -3.09 9.84
N PHE A 38 -8.55 -3.24 9.01
CA PHE A 38 -8.73 -3.50 7.57
C PHE A 38 -7.97 -4.71 7.02
N GLY A 39 -7.19 -5.38 7.88
CA GLY A 39 -6.44 -6.60 7.54
C GLY A 39 -5.38 -6.93 8.58
N THR A 40 -4.55 -7.92 8.25
CA THR A 40 -3.43 -8.39 9.09
C THR A 40 -2.22 -8.67 8.19
N GLY A 41 -1.06 -8.13 8.56
CA GLY A 41 0.24 -8.41 7.96
C GLY A 41 1.17 -9.14 8.94
N ALA A 42 2.46 -9.21 8.62
CA ALA A 42 3.46 -9.64 9.58
C ALA A 42 3.55 -8.63 10.76
N PRO A 43 3.75 -9.09 12.01
CA PRO A 43 4.06 -8.20 13.12
C PRO A 43 5.24 -7.28 12.78
N GLY A 44 5.03 -5.97 12.87
CA GLY A 44 6.06 -4.97 12.56
C GLY A 44 6.33 -4.77 11.07
N THR A 45 5.46 -5.27 10.18
CA THR A 45 5.57 -5.06 8.73
C THR A 45 5.78 -3.59 8.38
N PRO A 46 6.62 -3.26 7.37
CA PRO A 46 6.56 -1.95 6.75
C PRO A 46 5.15 -1.71 6.19
N ILE A 47 4.76 -0.44 6.11
CA ILE A 47 3.47 -0.02 5.58
C ILE A 47 3.68 1.20 4.68
N ALA A 48 3.05 1.20 3.51
CA ALA A 48 3.00 2.34 2.61
C ALA A 48 1.57 2.54 2.12
N ALA A 49 1.21 3.78 1.80
CA ALA A 49 -0.10 4.09 1.27
C ALA A 49 0.01 5.04 0.08
N CYS A 50 -0.91 4.90 -0.87
CA CYS A 50 -1.13 5.86 -1.96
C CYS A 50 -2.63 5.92 -2.26
N GLY A 51 -3.16 7.06 -2.72
CA GLY A 51 -4.57 7.15 -3.09
C GLY A 51 -4.84 8.25 -4.09
N LEU A 52 -5.95 8.10 -4.82
CA LEU A 52 -6.46 9.11 -5.73
C LEU A 52 -7.73 9.71 -5.15
N PRO A 53 -7.71 11.02 -4.81
CA PRO A 53 -8.94 11.71 -4.52
C PRO A 53 -9.73 11.99 -5.80
N ASN A 54 -11.04 12.13 -5.63
CA ASN A 54 -11.95 12.62 -6.64
C ASN A 54 -11.88 14.15 -6.76
N THR A 55 -12.60 14.72 -7.72
CA THR A 55 -12.62 16.17 -7.97
C THR A 55 -13.20 17.00 -6.83
N THR A 56 -13.95 16.39 -5.90
CA THR A 56 -14.52 17.05 -4.72
C THR A 56 -13.66 16.86 -3.46
N GLY A 57 -12.48 16.25 -3.56
CA GLY A 57 -11.60 15.97 -2.41
C GLY A 57 -12.06 14.81 -1.51
N SER A 58 -13.02 14.00 -1.96
CA SER A 58 -13.33 12.70 -1.36
C SER A 58 -12.47 11.61 -2.00
N TRP A 59 -12.29 10.47 -1.35
CA TRP A 59 -11.46 9.39 -1.90
C TRP A 59 -12.20 8.58 -2.98
N ASN A 60 -11.61 8.45 -4.18
CA ASN A 60 -12.07 7.50 -5.20
C ASN A 60 -11.55 6.09 -4.89
N GLU A 61 -10.26 6.00 -4.60
CA GLU A 61 -9.62 4.77 -4.14
C GLU A 61 -8.34 5.10 -3.37
N TYR A 62 -7.97 4.22 -2.44
CA TYR A 62 -6.66 4.23 -1.80
C TYR A 62 -6.19 2.82 -1.49
N HIS A 63 -4.88 2.67 -1.47
CA HIS A 63 -4.18 1.42 -1.43
C HIS A 63 -3.18 1.44 -0.28
N VAL A 64 -3.05 0.31 0.39
CA VAL A 64 -2.11 0.10 1.49
C VAL A 64 -1.32 -1.17 1.22
N TYR A 65 0.01 -1.01 1.22
CA TYR A 65 0.97 -2.07 0.96
C TYR A 65 1.69 -2.47 2.23
N TYR A 66 1.89 -3.77 2.39
CA TYR A 66 2.52 -4.38 3.55
C TYR A 66 3.09 -5.75 3.18
N LEU A 67 3.77 -6.42 4.10
CA LEU A 67 4.29 -7.77 3.93
C LEU A 67 3.48 -8.75 4.77
N ASN A 68 3.21 -9.93 4.23
CA ASN A 68 2.74 -11.06 5.04
C ASN A 68 3.92 -11.71 5.82
N THR A 69 3.62 -12.73 6.61
CA THR A 69 4.62 -13.44 7.44
C THR A 69 5.72 -14.14 6.63
N SER A 70 5.50 -14.38 5.34
CA SER A 70 6.51 -14.93 4.42
C SER A 70 7.33 -13.85 3.70
N GLY A 71 7.16 -12.56 4.05
CA GLY A 71 7.85 -11.45 3.40
C GLY A 71 7.31 -11.10 2.01
N VAL A 72 6.17 -11.68 1.61
CA VAL A 72 5.54 -11.41 0.32
C VAL A 72 4.81 -10.08 0.38
N LEU A 73 5.01 -9.23 -0.63
CA LEU A 73 4.29 -7.97 -0.81
C LEU A 73 2.78 -8.22 -0.99
N GLN A 74 1.98 -7.50 -0.22
CA GLN A 74 0.52 -7.59 -0.20
C GLN A 74 -0.11 -6.20 -0.38
N GLU A 75 -1.37 -6.20 -0.79
CA GLU A 75 -2.21 -5.02 -0.91
C GLU A 75 -3.58 -5.23 -0.27
N ARG A 76 -4.02 -4.21 0.47
CA ARG A 76 -5.44 -3.96 0.73
C ARG A 76 -5.77 -2.61 0.11
N TYR A 77 -6.88 -2.52 -0.59
CA TYR A 77 -7.35 -1.27 -1.17
C TYR A 77 -8.81 -1.03 -0.82
N TRP A 78 -9.22 0.23 -0.79
CA TRP A 78 -10.57 0.65 -0.46
C TRP A 78 -11.17 1.44 -1.60
N THR A 79 -12.45 1.21 -1.88
CA THR A 79 -13.27 2.04 -2.77
C THR A 79 -14.61 2.37 -2.08
N PRO A 80 -15.29 3.47 -2.45
CA PRO A 80 -16.58 3.85 -1.87
C PRO A 80 -17.66 2.77 -2.00
N THR A 81 -17.65 2.02 -3.10
CA THR A 81 -18.66 1.01 -3.41
C THR A 81 -18.30 -0.38 -2.90
N GLY A 82 -17.00 -0.71 -2.84
CA GLY A 82 -16.53 -2.04 -2.46
C GLY A 82 -16.01 -2.15 -1.02
N GLY A 83 -15.74 -1.04 -0.35
CA GLY A 83 -15.03 -1.06 0.93
C GLY A 83 -13.63 -1.66 0.79
N TRP A 84 -13.10 -2.24 1.88
CA TRP A 84 -11.77 -2.84 1.91
C TRP A 84 -11.71 -4.21 1.22
N THR A 85 -10.91 -4.31 0.16
CA THR A 85 -10.73 -5.50 -0.69
C THR A 85 -9.24 -5.89 -0.79
N THR A 86 -8.98 -7.17 -1.10
CA THR A 86 -7.61 -7.69 -1.30
C THR A 86 -7.16 -7.39 -2.71
N GLY A 87 -5.97 -6.81 -2.84
CA GLY A 87 -5.37 -6.46 -4.11
C GLY A 87 -4.80 -7.64 -4.89
N THR A 88 -4.66 -7.49 -6.19
CA THR A 88 -4.13 -8.54 -7.08
C THR A 88 -2.60 -8.62 -7.09
N ILE A 89 -1.90 -7.67 -6.47
CA ILE A 89 -0.43 -7.73 -6.33
C ILE A 89 0.01 -8.98 -5.58
N ASN A 90 -0.85 -9.49 -4.69
CA ASN A 90 -0.60 -10.68 -3.88
C ASN A 90 -0.29 -11.90 -4.76
N SER A 91 -0.82 -11.95 -5.98
CA SER A 91 -0.58 -13.03 -6.94
C SER A 91 0.82 -13.01 -7.56
N LEU A 92 1.55 -11.88 -7.48
CA LEU A 92 2.95 -11.85 -7.91
C LEU A 92 3.87 -12.68 -7.03
N ASN A 93 3.46 -12.97 -5.78
CA ASN A 93 4.28 -13.67 -4.78
C ASN A 93 5.70 -13.08 -4.65
N TYR A 94 5.84 -11.76 -4.82
CA TYR A 94 7.14 -11.10 -4.79
C TYR A 94 7.63 -10.93 -3.35
N VAL A 95 8.72 -11.60 -3.01
CA VAL A 95 9.34 -11.57 -1.69
C VAL A 95 10.32 -10.41 -1.60
N LEU A 96 10.14 -9.55 -0.59
CA LEU A 96 11.06 -8.48 -0.26
C LEU A 96 11.90 -8.83 0.97
N GLN A 97 12.99 -8.10 1.17
CA GLN A 97 13.83 -8.28 2.33
C GLN A 97 13.07 -7.92 3.61
N ALA A 98 13.20 -8.71 4.67
CA ALA A 98 12.46 -8.51 5.92
C ALA A 98 12.69 -7.13 6.58
N SER A 99 13.87 -6.54 6.39
CA SER A 99 14.24 -5.21 6.90
C SER A 99 13.88 -4.05 5.97
N THR A 100 13.13 -4.30 4.90
CA THR A 100 12.80 -3.28 3.92
C THR A 100 11.87 -2.20 4.46
N SER A 101 11.91 -1.03 3.84
CA SER A 101 10.85 -0.02 3.91
C SER A 101 10.04 -0.06 2.62
N LEU A 102 8.77 0.31 2.69
CA LEU A 102 7.90 0.45 1.51
C LEU A 102 7.62 1.93 1.24
N THR A 103 7.49 2.27 -0.04
CA THR A 103 6.86 3.52 -0.48
C THR A 103 6.05 3.27 -1.74
N ALA A 104 5.02 4.07 -1.98
CA ALA A 104 4.12 3.90 -3.11
C ALA A 104 3.70 5.24 -3.71
N ALA A 105 3.45 5.25 -5.01
CA ALA A 105 2.96 6.39 -5.76
C ALA A 105 1.82 5.96 -6.68
N ILE A 106 0.80 6.81 -6.83
CA ILE A 106 -0.35 6.59 -7.69
C ILE A 106 -0.62 7.84 -8.51
N TRP A 107 -0.99 7.66 -9.77
CA TRP A 107 -1.36 8.75 -10.65
C TRP A 107 -2.27 8.27 -11.79
N THR A 108 -2.85 9.21 -12.52
CA THR A 108 -3.54 8.94 -13.79
C THR A 108 -2.71 9.53 -14.93
N THR A 109 -2.65 8.81 -16.05
CA THR A 109 -2.07 9.36 -17.30
C THR A 109 -3.00 10.42 -17.89
N SER A 110 -2.53 11.14 -18.91
CA SER A 110 -3.37 12.07 -19.69
C SER A 110 -4.57 11.39 -20.35
N SER A 111 -4.45 10.09 -20.66
CA SER A 111 -5.56 9.25 -21.17
C SER A 111 -6.49 8.73 -20.07
N GLY A 112 -6.30 9.14 -18.81
CA GLY A 112 -7.10 8.70 -17.66
C GLY A 112 -6.76 7.29 -17.16
N SER A 113 -5.69 6.66 -17.65
CA SER A 113 -5.28 5.34 -17.21
C SER A 113 -4.60 5.41 -15.85
N LEU A 114 -5.13 4.66 -14.89
CA LEU A 114 -4.53 4.52 -13.57
C LEU A 114 -3.12 3.90 -13.66
N GLN A 115 -2.22 4.34 -12.80
CA GLN A 115 -0.87 3.82 -12.64
C GLN A 115 -0.50 3.78 -11.16
N ILE A 116 0.13 2.69 -10.72
CA ILE A 116 0.67 2.57 -9.37
C ILE A 116 2.10 2.06 -9.43
N ARG A 117 2.97 2.56 -8.54
CA ARG A 117 4.30 2.01 -8.29
C ARG A 117 4.47 1.76 -6.81
N VAL A 118 5.05 0.62 -6.48
CA VAL A 118 5.45 0.24 -5.12
C VAL A 118 6.94 -0.06 -5.15
N TYR A 119 7.66 0.49 -4.19
CA TYR A 119 9.10 0.31 -4.07
C TYR A 119 9.45 -0.36 -2.76
N GLY A 120 10.41 -1.28 -2.83
CA GLY A 120 10.99 -1.95 -1.68
C GLY A 120 12.34 -2.54 -2.04
N THR A 121 13.13 -2.87 -1.01
CA THR A 121 14.42 -3.55 -1.14
C THR A 121 14.19 -5.05 -1.33
N ASN A 122 14.65 -5.59 -2.45
CA ASN A 122 14.59 -7.03 -2.72
C ASN A 122 15.62 -7.80 -1.87
N THR A 123 15.57 -9.13 -1.93
CA THR A 123 16.46 -10.00 -1.15
C THR A 123 17.95 -9.90 -1.54
N SER A 124 18.26 -9.28 -2.69
CA SER A 124 19.63 -9.00 -3.14
C SER A 124 20.14 -7.62 -2.72
N GLY A 125 19.33 -6.84 -1.99
CA GLY A 125 19.70 -5.50 -1.53
C GLY A 125 19.45 -4.37 -2.54
N ASN A 126 18.83 -4.65 -3.68
CA ASN A 126 18.49 -3.64 -4.68
C ASN A 126 17.07 -3.10 -4.46
N ILE A 127 16.79 -1.89 -4.93
CA ILE A 127 15.44 -1.32 -4.96
C ILE A 127 14.67 -1.96 -6.12
N ALA A 128 13.63 -2.71 -5.81
CA ALA A 128 12.65 -3.20 -6.77
C ALA A 128 11.53 -2.18 -6.96
N GLU A 129 11.16 -1.91 -8.21
CA GLU A 129 9.95 -1.21 -8.60
C GLU A 129 8.92 -2.23 -9.10
N ILE A 130 7.82 -2.36 -8.37
CA ILE A 130 6.67 -3.17 -8.73
C ILE A 130 5.60 -2.24 -9.28
N ALA A 131 5.16 -2.47 -10.51
CA ALA A 131 4.32 -1.55 -11.26
C ALA A 131 2.96 -2.16 -11.56
N TRP A 132 1.91 -1.36 -11.35
CA TRP A 132 0.59 -1.61 -11.90
C TRP A 132 0.29 -0.64 -13.05
N GLY A 133 -0.33 -1.17 -14.10
CA GLY A 133 -0.98 -0.40 -15.15
C GLY A 133 -2.19 -1.16 -15.68
N VAL A 134 -3.20 -0.41 -16.15
CA VAL A 134 -4.45 -0.98 -16.69
C VAL A 134 -4.26 -2.10 -17.72
N SER A 135 -3.23 -2.00 -18.56
CA SER A 135 -2.95 -2.97 -19.62
C SER A 135 -1.99 -4.10 -19.21
N SER A 136 -1.17 -3.88 -18.18
CA SER A 136 -0.14 -4.83 -17.75
C SER A 136 -0.57 -5.66 -16.54
N GLY A 137 -1.52 -5.17 -15.74
CA GLY A 137 -1.67 -5.61 -14.36
C GLY A 137 -0.40 -5.30 -13.56
N TRP A 138 -0.21 -6.06 -12.47
CA TRP A 138 0.98 -5.98 -11.64
C TRP A 138 2.16 -6.73 -12.28
N ILE A 139 3.32 -6.09 -12.35
CA ILE A 139 4.59 -6.67 -12.81
C ILE A 139 5.77 -6.19 -11.96
N LEU A 140 6.85 -6.98 -11.89
CA LEU A 140 8.15 -6.44 -11.52
C LEU A 140 8.69 -5.63 -12.71
N ASN A 141 8.80 -4.30 -12.58
CA ASN A 141 9.19 -3.44 -13.69
C ASN A 141 10.71 -3.35 -13.86
N ARG A 142 11.43 -3.09 -12.75
CA ARG A 142 12.89 -2.98 -12.74
C ARG A 142 13.46 -3.12 -11.34
N THR A 143 14.77 -3.35 -11.28
CA THR A 143 15.57 -3.28 -10.06
C THR A 143 16.73 -2.30 -10.26
N VAL A 144 17.02 -1.47 -9.25
CA VAL A 144 18.12 -0.49 -9.25
C VAL A 144 19.00 -0.76 -8.03
N GLY A 145 20.31 -0.86 -8.25
CA GLY A 145 21.33 -1.16 -7.24
C GLY A 145 22.52 -0.24 -7.32
#